data_AF-A0AAW6EHN0-F1
#
_entry.id   AF-A0AAW6EHN0-F1
#
_cell.length_a   1.000
_cell.length_b   1.000
_cell.length_c   1.000
_cell.angle_alpha   90.00
_cell.angle_beta   90.00
_cell.angle_gamma   90.00
#
_symmetry.space_group_name_H-M   'P 1'
#
loop_
_entity.id
_entity.type
_entity.pdbx_description
1 polymer ?
#
loop_
_entity_poly.entity_id
_entity_poly.type
_entity_poly.pdbx_seq_one_letter_code
_entity_poly.pdbx_strand_id
1 'polypeptide(L)'
;MQQALFEEVKNQLNITWSDEATDRKINSIIARAIGVLNGYAGQVLDINVDENINGDAQLLIDCCRYIYNDCFEDFEKNYHSQLFALRARCQIEEMSGGSV
;
A
#
# COMPACT_ATOMS: atom_id res chain seq x y z
N MET A 1 13.38 -1.66 0.94
CA MET A 1 12.14 -0.86 1.03
C MET A 1 12.49 0.56 0.64
N GLN A 2 11.65 1.25 -0.13
CA GLN A 2 11.90 2.65 -0.54
C GLN A 2 11.88 3.56 0.70
N GLN A 3 12.93 4.36 0.90
CA GLN A 3 13.04 5.25 2.06
C GLN A 3 11.89 6.28 2.07
N ALA A 4 11.53 6.83 0.91
CA ALA A 4 10.44 7.80 0.80
C ALA A 4 9.09 7.24 1.27
N LEU A 5 8.75 5.99 0.92
CA LEU A 5 7.53 5.34 1.41
C LEU A 5 7.54 5.20 2.94
N PHE A 6 8.67 4.80 3.52
CA PHE A 6 8.79 4.65 4.96
C PHE A 6 8.59 5.99 5.68
N GLU A 7 9.24 7.05 5.21
CA GLU A 7 9.08 8.40 5.77
C GLU A 7 7.64 8.92 5.60
N GLU A 8 7.02 8.70 4.44
CA GLU A 8 5.65 9.14 4.20
C GLU A 8 4.65 8.43 5.12
N VAL A 9 4.83 7.11 5.34
CA VAL A 9 3.99 6.37 6.29
C VAL A 9 4.17 6.89 7.72
N LYS A 10 5.41 7.20 8.15
CA LYS A 10 5.66 7.81 9.47
C LYS A 10 4.99 9.18 9.58
N ASN A 11 5.11 10.01 8.54
CA ASN A 11 4.50 11.33 8.47
C ASN A 11 2.97 11.24 8.61
N GLN A 12 2.32 10.33 7.87
CA GLN A 12 0.86 10.11 7.92
C GLN A 12 0.37 9.59 9.28
N LEU A 13 1.24 8.87 10.01
CA LEU A 13 0.99 8.41 11.36
C LEU A 13 1.36 9.44 12.44
N ASN A 14 1.82 10.64 12.05
CA ASN A 14 2.34 11.68 12.94
C ASN A 14 3.50 11.19 13.84
N ILE A 15 4.30 10.24 13.34
CA ILE A 15 5.49 9.72 14.02
C ILE A 15 6.69 10.57 13.62
N THR A 16 7.08 11.50 14.48
CA THR A 16 8.15 12.47 14.22
C THR A 16 9.49 12.11 14.88
N TRP A 17 9.54 11.00 15.62
CA TRP A 17 10.75 10.54 16.30
C TRP A 17 11.42 9.37 15.57
N SER A 18 12.70 9.15 15.88
CA SER A 18 13.46 7.99 15.43
C SER A 18 13.62 7.02 16.60
N ASP A 19 13.06 5.83 16.45
CA ASP A 19 13.11 4.77 17.46
C ASP A 19 13.14 3.41 16.75
N GLU A 20 14.13 2.58 17.07
CA GLU A 20 14.38 1.32 16.35
C GLU A 20 13.20 0.33 16.48
N ALA A 21 12.50 0.32 17.61
CA ALA A 21 11.34 -0.54 17.78
C ALA A 21 10.16 -0.07 16.92
N THR A 22 9.90 1.24 16.92
CA THR A 22 8.88 1.89 16.08
C THR A 22 9.19 1.69 14.60
N ASP A 23 10.43 1.91 14.19
CA ASP A 23 10.85 1.78 12.79
C ASP A 23 10.71 0.33 12.31
N ARG A 24 11.06 -0.67 13.14
CA ARG A 24 10.81 -2.09 12.83
C ARG A 24 9.32 -2.42 12.71
N LYS A 25 8.48 -1.84 13.57
CA LYS A 25 7.02 -2.02 13.51
C LYS A 25 6.46 -1.43 12.20
N ILE A 26 6.85 -0.21 11.84
CA ILE A 26 6.41 0.44 10.61
C ILE A 26 6.84 -0.34 9.37
N ASN A 27 8.10 -0.81 9.32
CA ASN A 27 8.56 -1.68 8.23
C ASN A 27 7.72 -2.96 8.10
N SER A 28 7.36 -3.59 9.22
CA SER A 28 6.52 -4.79 9.21
C SER A 28 5.11 -4.50 8.71
N ILE A 29 4.55 -3.33 9.05
CA ILE A 29 3.24 -2.88 8.59
C ILE A 29 3.26 -2.62 7.09
N ILE A 30 4.28 -1.94 6.58
CA ILE A 30 4.44 -1.67 5.14
C ILE A 30 4.53 -2.99 4.37
N ALA A 31 5.35 -3.94 4.84
CA ALA A 31 5.46 -5.25 4.21
C ALA A 31 4.11 -6.00 4.17
N ARG A 32 3.34 -5.94 5.27
CA ARG A 32 1.99 -6.51 5.34
C ARG A 32 1.04 -5.82 4.37
N ALA A 33 1.03 -4.49 4.32
CA ALA A 33 0.16 -3.72 3.43
C ALA A 33 0.45 -4.00 1.95
N ILE A 34 1.73 -4.13 1.57
CA ILE A 34 2.13 -4.55 0.21
C ILE A 34 1.58 -5.94 -0.10
N GLY A 35 1.73 -6.90 0.82
CA GLY A 35 1.20 -8.25 0.65
C GLY A 35 -0.32 -8.27 0.46
N VAL A 36 -1.04 -7.44 1.23
CA VAL A 36 -2.49 -7.27 1.10
C VAL A 36 -2.86 -6.73 -0.29
N LEU A 37 -2.25 -5.63 -0.74
CA LEU A 37 -2.59 -5.02 -2.02
C LEU A 37 -2.22 -5.91 -3.21
N ASN A 38 -1.07 -6.59 -3.16
CA ASN A 38 -0.70 -7.59 -4.16
C ASN A 38 -1.73 -8.73 -4.21
N GLY A 39 -2.26 -9.14 -3.06
CA GLY A 39 -3.34 -10.13 -2.97
C GLY A 39 -4.62 -9.69 -3.68
N TYR A 40 -5.03 -8.43 -3.54
CA TYR A 40 -6.19 -7.89 -4.28
C TYR A 40 -5.91 -7.69 -5.76
N ALA A 41 -4.72 -7.21 -6.10
CA ALA A 41 -4.31 -6.97 -7.48
C ALA A 41 -4.16 -8.29 -8.27
N GLY A 42 -3.82 -9.38 -7.60
CA GLY A 42 -3.51 -10.67 -8.23
C GLY A 42 -2.11 -10.72 -8.84
N GLN A 43 -1.31 -9.67 -8.68
CA GLN A 43 0.06 -9.54 -9.16
C GLN A 43 0.90 -8.68 -8.22
N VAL A 44 2.22 -8.66 -8.44
CA VAL A 44 3.12 -7.75 -7.72
C VAL A 44 2.94 -6.34 -8.28
N LEU A 45 2.48 -5.41 -7.45
CA LEU A 45 2.36 -4.00 -7.82
C LEU A 45 3.73 -3.33 -7.81
N ASP A 46 4.04 -2.60 -8.88
CA ASP A 46 5.21 -1.73 -8.94
C ASP A 46 4.85 -0.35 -8.36
N ILE A 47 4.89 -0.25 -7.03
CA ILE A 47 4.57 0.98 -6.31
C ILE A 47 5.86 1.77 -6.10
N ASN A 48 5.99 2.90 -6.80
CA ASN A 48 7.09 3.85 -6.62
C ASN A 48 6.56 5.15 -5.98
N VAL A 49 7.07 5.49 -4.79
CA VAL A 49 6.67 6.70 -4.03
C VAL A 49 7.63 7.86 -4.27
N ASP A 50 8.80 7.63 -4.87
CA ASP A 50 9.84 8.65 -5.08
C ASP A 50 9.47 9.66 -6.19
N GLU A 51 8.67 9.30 -7.19
CA GLU A 51 8.43 10.14 -8.38
C GLU A 51 7.02 10.79 -8.43
N ASN A 52 6.02 10.21 -7.76
CA ASN A 52 4.71 10.81 -7.53
C ASN A 52 3.87 9.89 -6.64
N ILE A 53 3.19 10.42 -5.62
CA ILE A 53 2.15 9.66 -4.92
C ILE A 53 0.99 9.49 -5.90
N ASN A 54 0.97 8.34 -6.57
CA ASN A 54 -0.15 7.93 -7.41
C ASN A 54 -1.28 7.30 -6.57
N GLY A 55 -2.39 6.92 -7.21
CA GLY A 55 -3.53 6.32 -6.52
C GLY A 55 -3.19 5.02 -5.76
N ASP A 56 -2.23 4.23 -6.26
CA ASP A 56 -1.83 2.96 -5.66
C ASP A 56 -0.91 3.18 -4.44
N ALA A 57 0.00 4.16 -4.53
CA ALA A 57 0.84 4.60 -3.43
C ALA A 57 -0.01 5.15 -2.27
N GLN A 58 -1.02 5.99 -2.59
CA GLN A 58 -1.95 6.50 -1.58
C GLN A 58 -2.76 5.37 -0.93
N LEU A 59 -3.24 4.40 -1.73
CA LEU A 59 -3.97 3.24 -1.23
C LEU A 59 -3.10 2.37 -0.30
N LEU A 60 -1.81 2.23 -0.59
CA LEU A 60 -0.85 1.52 0.26
C LEU A 60 -0.63 2.24 1.59
N ILE A 61 -0.43 3.56 1.54
CA ILE A 61 -0.26 4.40 2.72
C ILE A 61 -1.51 4.33 3.62
N ASP A 62 -2.70 4.43 3.01
CA ASP A 62 -3.96 4.27 3.73
C ASP A 62 -4.06 2.89 4.37
N CYS A 63 -3.75 1.82 3.63
CA CYS A 63 -3.71 0.47 4.18
C CYS A 63 -2.79 0.37 5.40
N CYS A 64 -1.60 0.97 5.34
CA CYS A 64 -0.67 1.04 6.47
C CYS A 64 -1.31 1.74 7.67
N ARG A 65 -2.01 2.87 7.46
CA ARG A 65 -2.70 3.61 8.53
C ARG A 65 -3.76 2.76 9.21
N TYR A 66 -4.59 2.05 8.46
CA TYR A 66 -5.64 1.20 9.04
C TYR A 66 -5.05 -0.01 9.78
N ILE A 67 -4.01 -0.65 9.23
CA ILE A 67 -3.33 -1.77 9.91
C ILE A 67 -2.68 -1.28 11.22
N TYR A 68 -2.05 -0.11 11.22
CA TYR A 68 -1.43 0.45 12.42
C TYR A 68 -2.44 0.71 13.56
N ASN A 69 -3.65 1.13 13.20
CA ASN A 69 -4.73 1.43 14.14
C ASN A 69 -5.64 0.23 14.45
N ASP A 70 -5.26 -0.99 14.04
CA ASP A 70 -6.05 -2.22 14.22
C ASP A 70 -7.48 -2.15 13.60
N CYS A 71 -7.67 -1.30 12.59
CA CYS A 71 -8.95 -1.08 11.91
C CYS A 71 -8.98 -1.69 10.50
N PHE A 72 -8.21 -2.75 10.24
CA PHE A 72 -8.07 -3.30 8.88
C PHE A 72 -9.41 -3.71 8.23
N GLU A 73 -10.38 -4.19 9.02
CA GLU A 73 -11.71 -4.54 8.51
C GLU A 73 -12.48 -3.34 7.93
N ASP A 74 -12.21 -2.12 8.41
CA ASP A 74 -12.85 -0.90 7.91
C ASP A 74 -12.14 -0.39 6.66
N PHE A 75 -10.85 -0.70 6.49
CA PHE A 75 -10.14 -0.41 5.24
C PHE A 75 -10.80 -1.12 4.06
N GLU A 76 -11.11 -2.42 4.21
CA GLU A 76 -11.76 -3.20 3.15
C GLU A 76 -13.11 -2.62 2.73
N LYS A 77 -13.86 -2.07 3.68
CA LYS A 77 -15.16 -1.44 3.44
C LYS A 77 -14.99 -0.07 2.78
N ASN A 78 -14.11 0.77 3.34
CA ASN A 78 -13.93 2.16 2.92
C ASN A 78 -13.26 2.29 1.55
N TYR A 79 -12.39 1.34 1.21
CA TYR A 79 -11.65 1.32 -0.05
C TYR A 79 -12.13 0.22 -1.02
N HIS A 80 -13.32 -0.34 -0.79
CA HIS A 80 -13.85 -1.43 -1.60
C HIS A 80 -13.83 -1.11 -3.10
N SER A 81 -14.29 0.08 -3.48
CA SER A 81 -14.33 0.53 -4.87
C SER A 81 -12.94 0.65 -5.50
N GLN A 82 -11.96 1.14 -4.74
CA GLN A 82 -10.57 1.30 -5.16
C GLN A 82 -9.90 -0.06 -5.32
N LEU A 83 -10.12 -0.99 -4.38
CA LEU A 83 -9.61 -2.35 -4.45
C LEU A 83 -10.21 -3.12 -5.65
N PHE A 84 -11.50 -2.92 -5.91
CA PHE A 84 -12.13 -3.49 -7.10
C PHE A 84 -11.55 -2.91 -8.39
N ALA A 85 -11.37 -1.59 -8.46
CA ALA A 85 -10.78 -0.92 -9.61
C ALA A 85 -9.31 -1.35 -9.83
N LEU A 86 -8.54 -1.51 -8.75
CA LEU A 86 -7.17 -2.03 -8.77
C LEU A 86 -7.12 -3.40 -9.43
N ARG A 87 -7.94 -4.35 -8.94
CA ARG A 87 -8.03 -5.69 -9.50
C ARG A 87 -8.44 -5.68 -10.98
N ALA A 88 -9.48 -4.90 -11.32
CA ALA A 88 -9.97 -4.81 -12.69
C ALA A 88 -8.90 -4.27 -13.64
N ARG A 89 -8.17 -3.22 -13.23
CA ARG A 89 -7.06 -2.65 -14.01
C ARG A 89 -5.95 -3.67 -14.22
N CYS A 90 -5.48 -4.33 -13.16
CA CYS A 90 -4.42 -5.33 -13.26
C CYS A 90 -4.82 -6.51 -14.17
N GLN A 91 -6.08 -6.95 -14.13
CA GLN A 91 -6.59 -7.98 -15.04
C GLN A 91 -6.58 -7.55 -16.50
N ILE A 92 -6.96 -6.30 -16.81
CA ILE A 92 -6.90 -5.77 -18.18
C ILE A 92 -5.45 -5.71 -18.65
N GLU A 93 -4.53 -5.25 -17.80
CA GLU A 93 -3.10 -5.20 -18.10
C GLU A 93 -2.55 -6.59 -18.42
N GLU A 94 -2.85 -7.61 -17.60
CA GLU A 94 -2.48 -9.01 -17.82
C GLU A 94 -3.02 -9.54 -19.16
N MET A 95 -4.29 -9.27 -19.47
CA MET A 95 -4.93 -9.69 -20.73
C MET A 95 -4.35 -8.96 -21.95
N SER A 96 -3.98 -7.68 -21.80
CA SER A 96 -3.40 -6.86 -22.87
C SER A 96 -1.92 -7.17 -23.11
N GLY A 97 -1.20 -7.62 -22.09
CA GLY A 97 0.17 -8.14 -22.18
C GLY A 97 0.26 -9.56 -22.75
N GLY A 98 -0.88 -10.24 -22.95
CA GLY A 98 -0.99 -11.57 -23.57
C GLY A 98 -1.07 -11.58 -25.10
N SER A 99 -0.68 -10.50 -25.78
CA SER A 99 -0.65 -10.43 -27.25
C SER A 99 0.49 -9.55 -27.77
N VAL A 100 1.73 -10.07 -27.76
CA VAL A 100 2.57 -10.33 -28.95
C VAL A 100 3.86 -11.04 -28.54
#